data_AF-A0A6V8D7Y7-F1
#
_entry.id   AF-A0A6V8D7Y7-F1
#
_cell.length_a   1.000
_cell.length_b   1.000
_cell.length_c   1.000
_cell.angle_alpha   90.00
_cell.angle_beta   90.00
_cell.angle_gamma   90.00
#
_symmetry.space_group_name_H-M   'P 1'
#
loop_
_entity.id
_entity.type
_entity.pdbx_description
1 polymer ?
#
loop_
_entity_poly.entity_id
_entity_poly.type
_entity_poly.pdbx_seq_one_letter_code
_entity_poly.pdbx_strand_id
1 'polypeptide(L)'
;GGLDPEFHNPLYKEKLAGIDLDTIRGWVTQLCSEEKITKLDGTGSSQLDGKWFSPFMAEIHGTLGCLAVNGGKDVTDLRELHTRGLSYSIATAFDERTPTEWTKQSLGDPHEAMRVKIIEMLGSEGPQTGDQLEERLPFPRAMVDKILHELETRNVLSVGFYKQTDEAEYILKIDEHRLVDSSEDVVEYRWVQNLVLDKTFQQYEDGFSAFDSHVLFQKQQELLYRITDFRFKDWQDMQLDSDVIMGRLLHNRMGYTTKDTIPMLLGLKPEPWVGPMEEELLKRIPIGENVT
;
A
#
# COMPACT_ATOMS: atom_id res chain seq x y z
N GLY A 1 -4.10 15.43 -6.62
CA GLY A 1 -3.36 16.64 -7.08
C GLY A 1 -3.04 17.52 -5.89
N GLY A 2 -1.94 18.28 -5.92
CA GLY A 2 -1.49 19.05 -4.74
C GLY A 2 -2.53 20.03 -4.22
N LEU A 3 -2.60 20.19 -2.90
CA LEU A 3 -3.48 21.17 -2.26
C LEU A 3 -2.89 22.57 -2.47
N ASP A 4 -3.73 23.45 -3.01
CA ASP A 4 -3.38 24.82 -3.31
C ASP A 4 -3.09 25.63 -2.03
N PRO A 5 -2.07 26.52 -2.01
CA PRO A 5 -1.74 27.31 -0.82
C PRO A 5 -2.89 28.21 -0.34
N GLU A 6 -3.78 28.61 -1.25
CA GLU A 6 -4.96 29.41 -0.95
C GLU A 6 -6.22 28.57 -0.71
N PHE A 7 -6.12 27.24 -0.82
CA PHE A 7 -7.21 26.27 -0.60
C PHE A 7 -8.39 26.38 -1.58
N HIS A 8 -8.19 27.03 -2.73
CA HIS A 8 -9.24 27.26 -3.74
C HIS A 8 -9.38 26.16 -4.81
N ASN A 9 -8.78 24.99 -4.61
CA ASN A 9 -8.72 23.97 -5.67
C ASN A 9 -10.12 23.39 -6.01
N PRO A 10 -10.54 23.41 -7.30
CA PRO A 10 -11.84 22.89 -7.73
C PRO A 10 -12.14 21.45 -7.30
N LEU A 11 -11.12 20.58 -7.27
CA LEU A 11 -11.28 19.15 -6.93
C LEU A 11 -11.64 18.91 -5.46
N TYR A 12 -11.28 19.84 -4.57
CA TYR A 12 -11.58 19.75 -3.14
C TYR A 12 -12.70 20.70 -2.72
N LYS A 13 -13.14 21.59 -3.61
CA LYS A 13 -14.12 22.64 -3.30
C LYS A 13 -15.42 22.08 -2.73
N GLU A 14 -15.94 21.01 -3.32
CA GLU A 14 -17.18 20.37 -2.83
C GLU A 14 -16.95 19.64 -1.50
N LYS A 15 -15.81 18.96 -1.35
CA LYS A 15 -15.46 18.22 -0.12
C LYS A 15 -15.15 19.15 1.06
N LEU A 16 -14.64 20.34 0.77
CA LEU A 16 -14.30 21.37 1.74
C LEU A 16 -15.43 22.39 1.95
N ALA A 17 -16.57 22.20 1.27
CA ALA A 17 -17.70 23.12 1.36
C ALA A 17 -18.25 23.19 2.79
N GLY A 18 -18.38 24.41 3.31
CA GLY A 18 -18.90 24.66 4.66
C GLY A 18 -17.87 24.51 5.78
N ILE A 19 -16.61 24.20 5.47
CA ILE A 19 -15.52 24.19 6.46
C ILE A 19 -14.84 25.56 6.45
N ASP A 20 -14.63 26.11 7.64
CA ASP A 20 -13.96 27.39 7.81
C ASP A 20 -12.47 27.32 7.42
N LEU A 21 -11.96 28.37 6.76
CA LEU A 21 -10.58 28.40 6.27
C LEU A 21 -9.54 28.32 7.40
N ASP A 22 -9.82 28.87 8.58
CA ASP A 22 -8.89 28.78 9.70
C ASP A 22 -8.82 27.37 10.27
N THR A 23 -9.92 26.61 10.18
CA THR A 23 -9.92 25.17 10.50
C THR A 23 -9.02 24.39 9.53
N ILE A 24 -9.13 24.65 8.23
CA ILE A 24 -8.29 24.01 7.20
C ILE A 24 -6.81 24.36 7.43
N ARG A 25 -6.51 25.63 7.75
CA ARG A 25 -5.15 26.07 8.09
C ARG A 25 -4.62 25.34 9.32
N GLY A 26 -5.44 25.15 10.34
CA GLY A 26 -5.10 24.35 11.53
C GLY A 26 -4.73 22.91 11.19
N TRP A 27 -5.50 22.24 10.32
CA TRP A 27 -5.18 20.89 9.86
C TRP A 27 -3.86 20.83 9.09
N VAL A 28 -3.60 21.80 8.22
CA VAL A 28 -2.32 21.86 7.48
C VAL A 28 -1.15 22.03 8.45
N THR A 29 -1.26 22.90 9.46
CA THR A 29 -0.23 23.05 10.49
C THR A 29 0.00 21.75 11.26
N GLN A 30 -1.07 21.05 11.64
CA GLN A 30 -0.97 19.76 12.32
C GLN A 30 -0.29 18.69 11.44
N LEU A 31 -0.76 18.52 10.20
CA LEU A 31 -0.22 17.54 9.25
C LEU A 31 1.25 17.82 8.91
N CYS A 32 1.63 19.10 8.87
CA CYS A 32 3.00 19.54 8.73
C CYS A 32 3.85 19.12 9.94
N SER A 33 3.38 19.37 11.16
CA SER A 33 4.09 18.96 12.39
C SER A 33 4.21 17.43 12.55
N GLU A 34 3.30 16.67 11.93
CA GLU A 34 3.31 15.21 11.89
C GLU A 34 4.09 14.65 10.69
N GLU A 35 4.77 15.50 9.91
CA GLU A 35 5.55 15.13 8.71
C GLU A 35 4.73 14.40 7.62
N LYS A 36 3.40 14.55 7.63
CA LYS A 36 2.48 13.88 6.69
C LYS A 36 2.32 14.61 5.36
N ILE A 37 2.65 15.89 5.34
CA ILE A 37 2.63 16.73 4.14
C ILE A 37 3.89 17.60 4.05
N THR A 38 4.23 17.99 2.83
CA THR A 38 5.36 18.87 2.53
C THR A 38 5.03 19.77 1.33
N LYS A 39 5.91 20.74 1.04
CA LYS A 39 5.88 21.57 -0.15
C LYS A 39 6.96 21.17 -1.13
N LEU A 40 6.63 21.33 -2.40
CA LEU A 40 7.48 21.10 -3.56
C LEU A 40 7.89 22.46 -4.16
N ASP A 41 9.13 22.59 -4.60
CA ASP A 41 9.62 23.77 -5.33
C ASP A 41 10.73 23.39 -6.33
N GLY A 42 11.04 24.30 -7.26
CA GLY A 42 12.10 24.13 -8.24
C GLY A 42 11.81 23.09 -9.31
N THR A 43 10.54 22.76 -9.56
CA THR A 43 10.15 21.88 -10.67
C THR A 43 10.19 22.59 -12.02
N GLY A 44 10.11 23.92 -12.00
CA GLY A 44 9.98 24.76 -13.20
C GLY A 44 8.52 24.93 -13.65
N SER A 45 7.56 24.39 -12.89
CA SER A 45 6.12 24.54 -13.14
C SER A 45 5.46 25.31 -12.00
N SER A 46 4.97 26.51 -12.30
CA SER A 46 4.19 27.31 -11.36
C SER A 46 2.87 26.66 -10.92
N GLN A 47 2.43 25.62 -11.64
CA GLN A 47 1.25 24.85 -11.26
C GLN A 47 1.53 23.81 -10.16
N LEU A 48 2.80 23.52 -9.87
CA LEU A 48 3.23 22.53 -8.88
C LEU A 48 3.99 23.17 -7.73
N ASP A 49 4.86 24.12 -8.03
CA ASP A 49 5.71 24.79 -7.06
C ASP A 49 4.85 25.54 -6.02
N GLY A 50 5.18 25.36 -4.74
CA GLY A 50 4.49 25.95 -3.58
C GLY A 50 3.28 25.17 -3.06
N LYS A 51 2.77 24.17 -3.80
CA LYS A 51 1.62 23.35 -3.37
C LYS A 51 1.99 22.33 -2.31
N TRP A 52 0.97 21.90 -1.55
CA TRP A 52 1.10 20.86 -0.53
C TRP A 52 0.84 19.47 -1.09
N PHE A 53 1.69 18.53 -0.72
CA PHE A 53 1.61 17.11 -1.11
C PHE A 53 1.97 16.22 0.07
N SER A 54 1.56 14.95 0.07
CA SER A 54 2.26 13.96 0.89
C SER A 54 3.71 13.81 0.40
N PRO A 55 4.67 13.40 1.25
CA PRO A 55 6.07 13.25 0.85
C PRO A 55 6.24 12.42 -0.43
N PHE A 56 5.58 11.26 -0.49
CA PHE A 56 5.61 10.40 -1.66
C PHE A 56 5.03 11.09 -2.91
N MET A 57 3.89 11.78 -2.81
CA MET A 57 3.31 12.48 -3.96
C MET A 57 4.13 13.71 -4.37
N ALA A 58 4.86 14.33 -3.45
CA ALA A 58 5.81 15.39 -3.77
C ALA A 58 6.93 14.88 -4.68
N GLU A 59 7.44 13.66 -4.44
CA GLU A 59 8.46 13.04 -5.28
C GLU A 59 7.94 12.73 -6.69
N ILE A 60 6.73 12.17 -6.78
CA ILE A 60 6.07 11.85 -8.06
C ILE A 60 5.83 13.12 -8.87
N HIS A 61 5.20 14.12 -8.25
CA HIS A 61 4.92 15.39 -8.91
C HIS A 61 6.19 16.20 -9.23
N GLY A 62 7.21 16.15 -8.37
CA GLY A 62 8.50 16.77 -8.61
C GLY A 62 9.19 16.17 -9.82
N THR A 63 9.21 14.84 -9.91
CA THR A 63 9.79 14.11 -11.05
C THR A 63 9.05 14.45 -12.35
N LEU A 64 7.74 14.28 -12.40
CA LEU A 64 6.96 14.55 -13.62
C LEU A 64 6.99 16.03 -14.02
N GLY A 65 6.97 16.94 -13.04
CA GLY A 65 7.06 18.38 -13.25
C GLY A 65 8.38 18.79 -13.91
N CYS A 66 9.51 18.30 -13.38
CA CYS A 66 10.81 18.55 -14.00
C CYS A 66 10.88 18.01 -15.43
N LEU A 67 10.37 16.80 -15.68
CA LEU A 67 10.41 16.21 -17.02
C LEU A 67 9.52 16.96 -18.02
N ALA A 68 8.35 17.42 -17.58
CA ALA A 68 7.43 18.22 -18.39
C ALA A 68 8.10 19.47 -18.97
N VAL A 69 8.88 20.17 -18.15
CA VAL A 69 9.57 21.41 -18.51
C VAL A 69 10.82 21.13 -19.38
N ASN A 70 11.43 19.96 -19.22
CA ASN A 70 12.68 19.58 -19.89
C ASN A 70 12.44 18.63 -21.09
N GLY A 71 11.40 18.88 -21.88
CA GLY A 71 11.18 18.21 -23.17
C GLY A 71 10.30 16.96 -23.12
N GLY A 72 9.61 16.67 -22.01
CA GLY A 72 8.72 15.51 -21.87
C GLY A 72 7.62 15.40 -22.95
N LYS A 73 7.23 16.51 -23.58
CA LYS A 73 6.24 16.55 -24.67
C LYS A 73 6.75 16.02 -26.01
N ASP A 74 8.07 15.98 -26.22
CA ASP A 74 8.68 15.66 -27.51
C ASP A 74 9.31 14.26 -27.51
N VAL A 75 9.17 13.50 -26.43
CA VAL A 75 9.80 12.19 -26.26
C VAL A 75 8.88 11.06 -26.74
N THR A 76 9.48 9.96 -27.19
CA THR A 76 8.78 8.73 -27.58
C THR A 76 8.83 7.63 -26.52
N ASP A 77 9.88 7.59 -25.69
CA ASP A 77 9.99 6.69 -24.53
C ASP A 77 10.50 7.44 -23.28
N LEU A 78 9.75 7.37 -22.18
CA LEU A 78 10.12 7.98 -20.89
C LEU A 78 11.51 7.57 -20.39
N ARG A 79 11.98 6.37 -20.78
CA ARG A 79 13.30 5.85 -20.38
C ARG A 79 14.46 6.53 -21.11
N GLU A 80 14.17 7.26 -22.19
CA GLU A 80 15.15 8.00 -22.98
C GLU A 80 15.33 9.44 -22.47
N LEU A 81 14.49 9.89 -21.53
CA LEU A 81 14.62 11.21 -20.92
C LEU A 81 15.93 11.30 -20.12
N HIS A 82 16.75 12.29 -20.47
CA HIS A 82 18.00 12.55 -19.78
C HIS A 82 17.72 13.22 -18.42
N THR A 83 17.68 12.43 -17.35
CA THR A 83 17.42 12.90 -15.98
C THR A 83 18.63 13.49 -15.27
N ARG A 84 19.85 13.31 -15.80
CA ARG A 84 21.07 13.75 -15.10
C ARG A 84 21.14 15.27 -15.03
N GLY A 85 21.38 15.79 -13.81
CA GLY A 85 21.50 17.22 -13.53
C GLY A 85 20.18 17.92 -13.25
N LEU A 86 19.04 17.24 -13.48
CA LEU A 86 17.73 17.74 -13.05
C LEU A 86 17.52 17.42 -11.56
N SER A 87 16.80 18.31 -10.90
CA SER A 87 16.52 18.23 -9.47
C SER A 87 15.40 19.18 -9.12
N TYR A 88 14.66 18.85 -8.08
CA TYR A 88 13.67 19.73 -7.45
C TYR A 88 13.98 19.82 -5.95
N SER A 89 13.23 20.60 -5.20
CA SER A 89 13.40 20.75 -3.75
C SER A 89 12.13 20.37 -3.01
N ILE A 90 12.28 19.69 -1.88
CA ILE A 90 11.21 19.39 -0.94
C ILE A 90 11.50 20.11 0.38
N ALA A 91 10.48 20.72 0.97
CA ALA A 91 10.61 21.38 2.27
C ALA A 91 10.75 20.34 3.40
N THR A 92 11.78 20.48 4.24
CA THR A 92 12.06 19.55 5.34
C THR A 92 11.77 20.13 6.71
N ALA A 93 11.73 21.46 6.83
CA ALA A 93 11.37 22.14 8.06
C ALA A 93 10.41 23.28 7.77
N PHE A 94 9.55 23.56 8.74
CA PHE A 94 8.50 24.56 8.64
C PHE A 94 8.40 25.38 9.92
N ASP A 95 8.17 26.67 9.77
CA ASP A 95 7.64 27.55 10.81
C ASP A 95 6.15 27.75 10.50
N GLU A 96 5.31 27.09 11.28
CA GLU A 96 3.87 26.87 11.02
C GLU A 96 3.61 26.26 9.62
N ARG A 97 3.41 27.12 8.61
CA ARG A 97 3.07 26.76 7.21
C ARG A 97 4.11 27.27 6.22
N THR A 98 5.15 27.94 6.70
CA THR A 98 6.20 28.56 5.89
C THR A 98 7.44 27.67 5.93
N PRO A 99 7.91 27.16 4.77
CA PRO A 99 9.14 26.38 4.71
C PRO A 99 10.34 27.21 5.20
N THR A 100 11.11 26.65 6.12
CA THR A 100 12.36 27.25 6.62
C THR A 100 13.59 26.59 6.01
N GLU A 101 13.50 25.29 5.70
CA GLU A 101 14.58 24.53 5.07
C GLU A 101 14.06 23.71 3.88
N TRP A 102 14.92 23.61 2.86
CA TRP A 102 14.65 22.89 1.63
C TRP A 102 15.78 21.91 1.37
N THR A 103 15.41 20.68 1.02
CA THR A 103 16.35 19.63 0.62
C THR A 103 16.20 19.35 -0.86
N LYS A 104 17.34 19.36 -1.56
CA LYS A 104 17.41 19.11 -2.99
C LYS A 104 17.30 17.60 -3.26
N GLN A 105 16.38 17.23 -4.13
CA GLN A 105 16.08 15.85 -4.52
C GLN A 105 16.46 15.58 -5.97
N SER A 106 16.96 14.38 -6.23
CA SER A 106 17.10 13.85 -7.58
C SER A 106 15.77 13.35 -8.13
N LEU A 107 15.63 13.30 -9.44
CA LEU A 107 14.45 12.70 -10.08
C LEU A 107 14.37 11.20 -9.76
N GLY A 108 13.15 10.73 -9.51
CA GLY A 108 12.84 9.31 -9.44
C GLY A 108 12.73 8.67 -10.83
N ASP A 109 12.24 7.44 -10.88
CA ASP A 109 11.96 6.76 -12.16
C ASP A 109 10.75 7.41 -12.86
N PRO A 110 10.93 8.00 -14.06
CA PRO A 110 9.84 8.61 -14.84
C PRO A 110 8.67 7.65 -15.10
N HIS A 111 8.98 6.38 -15.35
CA HIS A 111 8.00 5.36 -15.71
C HIS A 111 7.10 5.03 -14.52
N GLU A 112 7.70 4.79 -13.35
CA GLU A 112 6.94 4.55 -12.12
C GLU A 112 6.15 5.79 -11.69
N ALA A 113 6.73 6.99 -11.83
CA ALA A 113 6.03 8.23 -11.53
C ALA A 113 4.75 8.39 -12.37
N MET A 114 4.80 8.07 -13.67
CA MET A 114 3.62 8.07 -14.54
C MET A 114 2.58 7.02 -14.14
N ARG A 115 3.02 5.80 -13.82
CA ARG A 115 2.14 4.72 -13.35
C ARG A 115 1.38 5.13 -12.11
N VAL A 116 2.08 5.62 -11.09
CA VAL A 116 1.46 6.09 -9.83
C VAL A 116 0.51 7.25 -10.11
N LYS A 117 0.89 8.18 -10.99
CA LYS A 117 0.04 9.34 -11.29
C LYS A 117 -1.28 8.94 -11.94
N ILE A 118 -1.28 8.01 -12.89
CA ILE A 118 -2.51 7.52 -13.52
C ILE A 118 -3.40 6.81 -12.50
N ILE A 119 -2.82 5.97 -11.64
CA ILE A 119 -3.57 5.28 -10.58
C ILE A 119 -4.20 6.29 -9.61
N GLU A 120 -3.47 7.33 -9.22
CA GLU A 120 -4.00 8.38 -8.32
C GLU A 120 -5.16 9.16 -8.95
N MET A 121 -5.07 9.50 -10.24
CA MET A 121 -6.15 10.21 -10.93
C MET A 121 -7.41 9.34 -11.03
N LEU A 122 -7.27 8.09 -11.46
CA LEU A 122 -8.40 7.15 -11.56
C LEU A 122 -9.01 6.82 -10.19
N GLY A 123 -8.19 6.65 -9.15
CA GLY A 123 -8.67 6.36 -7.80
C GLY A 123 -9.33 7.54 -7.09
N SER A 124 -9.04 8.78 -7.50
CA SER A 124 -9.64 9.98 -6.91
C SER A 124 -10.83 10.54 -7.69
N GLU A 125 -10.86 10.33 -9.01
CA GLU A 125 -11.84 10.95 -9.91
C GLU A 125 -12.73 9.91 -10.64
N GLY A 126 -12.45 8.61 -10.47
CA GLY A 126 -13.20 7.51 -11.06
C GLY A 126 -12.86 7.26 -12.54
N PRO A 127 -13.80 6.71 -13.34
CA PRO A 127 -13.57 6.39 -14.74
C PRO A 127 -13.16 7.61 -15.57
N GLN A 128 -12.12 7.50 -16.40
CA GLN A 128 -11.68 8.55 -17.31
C GLN A 128 -11.34 8.00 -18.69
N THR A 129 -11.61 8.77 -19.73
CA THR A 129 -11.14 8.42 -21.09
C THR A 129 -9.66 8.70 -21.19
N GLY A 130 -8.99 7.99 -22.10
CA GLY A 130 -7.57 8.21 -22.31
C GLY A 130 -7.22 9.63 -22.76
N ASP A 131 -8.13 10.32 -23.46
CA ASP A 131 -7.95 11.70 -23.90
C ASP A 131 -8.00 12.68 -22.71
N GLN A 132 -8.89 12.43 -21.74
CA GLN A 132 -8.90 13.18 -20.47
C GLN A 132 -7.61 13.00 -19.67
N LEU A 133 -7.05 11.79 -19.70
CA LEU A 133 -5.77 11.50 -19.05
C LEU A 133 -4.61 12.22 -19.75
N GLU A 134 -4.59 12.20 -21.08
CA GLU A 134 -3.57 12.92 -21.88
C GLU A 134 -3.62 14.43 -21.62
N GLU A 135 -4.78 15.06 -21.67
CA GLU A 135 -4.91 16.52 -21.51
C GLU A 135 -4.29 17.02 -20.19
N ARG A 136 -4.34 16.19 -19.15
CA ARG A 136 -3.85 16.53 -17.80
C ARG A 136 -2.43 16.09 -17.53
N LEU A 137 -1.87 15.22 -18.36
CA LEU A 137 -0.50 14.73 -18.22
C LEU A 137 0.40 15.49 -19.21
N PRO A 138 1.58 15.94 -18.78
CA PRO A 138 2.48 16.71 -19.67
C PRO A 138 3.25 15.81 -20.65
N PHE A 139 2.67 14.69 -21.07
CA PHE A 139 3.28 13.66 -21.90
C PHE A 139 2.36 13.27 -23.07
N PRO A 140 2.92 12.87 -24.23
CA PRO A 140 2.16 12.43 -25.39
C PRO A 140 1.20 11.27 -25.13
N ARG A 141 0.06 11.26 -25.85
CA ARG A 141 -0.93 10.16 -25.85
C ARG A 141 -0.31 8.76 -25.88
N ALA A 142 0.65 8.55 -26.78
CA ALA A 142 1.28 7.24 -26.97
C ALA A 142 1.97 6.71 -25.71
N MET A 143 2.54 7.59 -24.87
CA MET A 143 3.11 7.17 -23.59
C MET A 143 2.03 6.83 -22.58
N VAL A 144 0.98 7.66 -22.50
CA VAL A 144 -0.15 7.42 -21.61
C VAL A 144 -0.79 6.07 -21.95
N ASP A 145 -1.04 5.79 -23.22
CA ASP A 145 -1.59 4.51 -23.69
C ASP A 145 -0.69 3.32 -23.38
N LYS A 146 0.64 3.45 -23.53
CA LYS A 146 1.60 2.39 -23.18
C LYS A 146 1.50 2.04 -21.70
N ILE A 147 1.42 3.05 -20.83
CA ILE A 147 1.29 2.84 -19.38
C ILE A 147 -0.09 2.26 -19.03
N LEU A 148 -1.17 2.74 -19.67
CA LEU A 148 -2.52 2.21 -19.47
C LEU A 148 -2.60 0.73 -19.84
N HIS A 149 -2.06 0.34 -21.00
CA HIS A 149 -2.02 -1.04 -21.44
C HIS A 149 -1.19 -1.93 -20.51
N GLU A 150 -0.08 -1.43 -19.98
CA GLU A 150 0.71 -2.16 -18.98
C GLU A 150 -0.08 -2.38 -17.68
N LEU A 151 -0.76 -1.34 -17.19
CA LEU A 151 -1.55 -1.42 -15.97
C LEU A 151 -2.77 -2.34 -16.14
N GLU A 152 -3.40 -2.34 -17.33
CA GLU A 152 -4.44 -3.29 -17.72
C GLU A 152 -3.90 -4.74 -17.74
N THR A 153 -2.75 -4.97 -18.37
CA THR A 153 -2.11 -6.30 -18.42
C THR A 153 -1.75 -6.83 -17.03
N ARG A 154 -1.40 -5.93 -16.10
CA ARG A 154 -1.13 -6.25 -14.69
C ARG A 154 -2.41 -6.36 -13.84
N ASN A 155 -3.59 -6.26 -14.45
CA ASN A 155 -4.89 -6.31 -13.79
C ASN A 155 -5.07 -5.23 -12.70
N VAL A 156 -4.43 -4.08 -12.87
CA VAL A 156 -4.58 -2.90 -12.01
C VAL A 156 -5.73 -2.03 -12.50
N LEU A 157 -5.91 -1.94 -13.82
CA LEU A 157 -6.99 -1.20 -14.47
C LEU A 157 -7.93 -2.14 -15.21
N SER A 158 -9.15 -1.65 -15.46
CA SER A 158 -10.12 -2.25 -16.39
C SER A 158 -10.57 -1.20 -17.41
N VAL A 159 -10.97 -1.67 -18.59
CA VAL A 159 -11.47 -0.85 -19.68
C VAL A 159 -12.93 -1.20 -19.94
N GLY A 160 -13.79 -0.19 -20.04
CA GLY A 160 -15.22 -0.40 -20.24
C GLY A 160 -15.99 0.89 -20.49
N PHE A 161 -17.31 0.81 -20.42
CA PHE A 161 -18.22 1.94 -20.57
C PHE A 161 -18.96 2.15 -19.25
N TYR A 162 -18.45 3.02 -18.38
CA TYR A 162 -18.93 3.14 -16.99
C TYR A 162 -19.85 4.34 -16.80
N LYS A 163 -19.60 5.46 -17.50
CA LYS A 163 -20.40 6.70 -17.41
C LYS A 163 -21.42 6.86 -18.54
N GLN A 164 -21.79 5.78 -19.23
CA GLN A 164 -22.69 5.80 -20.41
C GLN A 164 -22.17 6.70 -21.54
N THR A 165 -20.84 6.79 -21.67
CA THR A 165 -20.17 7.46 -22.79
C THR A 165 -20.07 6.54 -24.00
N ASP A 166 -19.93 7.12 -25.19
CA ASP A 166 -19.65 6.36 -26.43
C ASP A 166 -18.17 5.95 -26.55
N GLU A 167 -17.32 6.45 -25.65
CA GLU A 167 -15.89 6.19 -25.59
C GLU A 167 -15.54 5.26 -24.44
N ALA A 168 -14.54 4.41 -24.66
CA ALA A 168 -14.02 3.52 -23.64
C ALA A 168 -13.27 4.30 -22.55
N GLU A 169 -13.57 3.98 -21.30
CA GLU A 169 -13.02 4.58 -20.11
C GLU A 169 -12.16 3.57 -19.35
N TYR A 170 -11.14 4.08 -18.67
CA TYR A 170 -10.29 3.34 -17.76
C TYR A 170 -10.77 3.56 -16.32
N ILE A 171 -10.84 2.51 -15.52
CA ILE A 171 -11.12 2.57 -14.07
C ILE A 171 -10.14 1.66 -13.32
N LEU A 172 -9.92 1.89 -12.02
CA LEU A 172 -9.21 0.92 -11.19
C LEU A 172 -9.99 -0.39 -11.13
N LYS A 173 -9.29 -1.52 -11.18
CA LYS A 173 -9.90 -2.86 -11.12
C LYS A 173 -10.71 -3.07 -9.82
N ILE A 174 -10.20 -2.52 -8.72
CA ILE A 174 -10.90 -2.55 -7.43
C ILE A 174 -12.22 -1.79 -7.47
N ASP A 175 -12.27 -0.66 -8.17
CA ASP A 175 -13.48 0.16 -8.29
C ASP A 175 -14.48 -0.47 -9.27
N GLU A 176 -14.01 -1.12 -10.34
CA GLU A 176 -14.87 -1.96 -11.18
C GLU A 176 -15.53 -3.06 -10.35
N HIS A 177 -14.76 -3.76 -9.51
CA HIS A 177 -15.34 -4.78 -8.65
C HIS A 177 -16.39 -4.20 -7.72
N ARG A 178 -16.14 -3.04 -7.09
CA ARG A 178 -17.14 -2.36 -6.25
C ARG A 178 -18.42 -2.01 -7.00
N LEU A 179 -18.33 -1.72 -8.30
CA LEU A 179 -19.51 -1.46 -9.15
C LEU A 179 -20.30 -2.74 -9.48
N VAL A 180 -19.63 -3.89 -9.59
CA VAL A 180 -20.25 -5.18 -9.98
C VAL A 180 -20.74 -5.98 -8.76
N ASP A 181 -19.91 -6.09 -7.72
CA ASP A 181 -20.21 -6.82 -6.49
C ASP A 181 -19.80 -5.99 -5.27
N SER A 182 -20.82 -5.57 -4.50
CA SER A 182 -20.69 -4.70 -3.33
C SER A 182 -20.53 -5.47 -2.02
N SER A 183 -20.51 -6.80 -2.06
CA SER A 183 -20.62 -7.64 -0.86
C SER A 183 -19.29 -8.04 -0.23
N GLU A 184 -18.17 -7.89 -0.92
CA GLU A 184 -16.85 -8.32 -0.42
C GLU A 184 -15.87 -7.14 -0.31
N ASP A 185 -15.17 -7.07 0.82
CA ASP A 185 -14.02 -6.19 1.01
C ASP A 185 -12.85 -6.69 0.16
N VAL A 186 -12.73 -6.12 -1.04
CA VAL A 186 -11.61 -6.44 -1.93
C VAL A 186 -10.34 -5.78 -1.43
N VAL A 187 -9.35 -6.60 -1.13
CA VAL A 187 -8.02 -6.14 -0.77
C VAL A 187 -7.10 -6.26 -1.97
N GLU A 188 -6.37 -5.20 -2.30
CA GLU A 188 -5.38 -5.25 -3.38
C GLU A 188 -4.32 -6.32 -3.07
N TYR A 189 -4.04 -7.18 -4.06
CA TYR A 189 -3.04 -8.24 -3.93
C TYR A 189 -1.67 -7.71 -3.48
N ARG A 190 -1.28 -6.52 -3.96
CA ARG A 190 -0.03 -5.86 -3.59
C ARG A 190 0.01 -5.45 -2.12
N TRP A 191 -1.12 -5.06 -1.54
CA TRP A 191 -1.19 -4.76 -0.10
C TRP A 191 -1.01 -6.03 0.72
N VAL A 192 -1.62 -7.14 0.31
CA VAL A 192 -1.39 -8.46 0.93
C VAL A 192 0.07 -8.89 0.80
N GLN A 193 0.68 -8.72 -0.38
CA GLN A 193 2.10 -9.03 -0.58
C GLN A 193 3.01 -8.20 0.32
N ASN A 194 2.82 -6.88 0.38
CA ASN A 194 3.59 -6.00 1.23
C ASN A 194 3.41 -6.37 2.70
N LEU A 195 2.17 -6.61 3.15
CA LEU A 195 1.88 -7.07 4.51
C LEU A 195 2.61 -8.38 4.84
N VAL A 196 2.64 -9.34 3.91
CA VAL A 196 3.37 -10.60 4.07
C VAL A 196 4.88 -10.34 4.16
N LEU A 197 5.43 -9.47 3.32
CA LEU A 197 6.86 -9.12 3.34
C LEU A 197 7.23 -8.41 4.65
N ASP A 198 6.46 -7.40 5.04
CA ASP A 198 6.68 -6.63 6.27
C ASP A 198 6.66 -7.55 7.48
N LYS A 199 5.63 -8.40 7.61
CA LYS A 199 5.57 -9.42 8.68
C LYS A 199 6.73 -10.41 8.62
N THR A 200 7.19 -10.78 7.42
CA THR A 200 8.29 -11.74 7.24
C THR A 200 9.64 -11.17 7.67
N PHE A 201 9.88 -9.87 7.45
CA PHE A 201 11.15 -9.21 7.76
C PHE A 201 11.13 -8.42 9.07
N GLN A 202 9.99 -8.32 9.74
CA GLN A 202 9.89 -7.68 11.05
C GLN A 202 10.77 -8.40 12.08
N GLN A 203 11.61 -7.61 12.75
CA GLN A 203 12.38 -8.05 13.91
C GLN A 203 11.61 -7.78 15.20
N TYR A 204 11.75 -8.68 16.15
CA TYR A 204 11.12 -8.65 17.47
C TYR A 204 12.21 -8.58 18.54
N GLU A 205 11.89 -7.94 19.67
CA GLU A 205 12.82 -7.80 20.80
C GLU A 205 13.07 -9.14 21.49
N ASP A 206 12.05 -10.00 21.55
CA ASP A 206 12.11 -11.28 22.24
C ASP A 206 11.25 -12.35 21.53
N GLY A 207 11.38 -13.59 22.01
CA GLY A 207 10.69 -14.74 21.43
C GLY A 207 9.19 -14.75 21.63
N PHE A 208 8.66 -14.29 22.77
CA PHE A 208 7.21 -14.26 22.99
C PHE A 208 6.55 -13.24 22.07
N SER A 209 7.14 -12.06 21.91
CA SER A 209 6.71 -11.05 20.94
C SER A 209 6.65 -11.60 19.51
N ALA A 210 7.60 -12.46 19.13
CA ALA A 210 7.59 -13.12 17.83
C ALA A 210 6.44 -14.14 17.68
N PHE A 211 6.10 -14.89 18.74
CA PHE A 211 4.99 -15.85 18.76
C PHE A 211 3.61 -15.18 18.76
N ASP A 212 3.44 -14.04 19.41
CA ASP A 212 2.16 -13.31 19.37
C ASP A 212 1.84 -12.81 17.96
N SER A 213 2.88 -12.46 17.21
CA SER A 213 2.75 -11.97 15.83
C SER A 213 2.71 -13.11 14.80
N HIS A 214 3.33 -14.25 15.10
CA HIS A 214 3.40 -15.43 14.24
C HIS A 214 2.70 -16.63 14.85
N VAL A 215 1.67 -17.10 14.16
CA VAL A 215 0.81 -18.21 14.56
C VAL A 215 1.55 -19.47 15.00
N LEU A 216 2.65 -19.83 14.36
CA LEU A 216 3.44 -21.02 14.68
C LEU A 216 4.89 -20.89 14.23
N PHE A 217 5.78 -21.59 14.93
CA PHE A 217 7.16 -21.81 14.52
C PHE A 217 7.46 -23.30 14.44
N GLN A 218 8.17 -23.76 13.40
CA GLN A 218 8.55 -25.18 13.30
C GLN A 218 9.96 -25.43 13.77
N LYS A 219 10.86 -24.46 13.54
CA LYS A 219 12.27 -24.61 13.86
C LYS A 219 12.84 -23.36 14.51
N GLN A 220 13.81 -23.55 15.40
CA GLN A 220 14.57 -22.46 16.04
C GLN A 220 15.24 -21.51 15.05
N GLN A 221 15.61 -21.98 13.84
CA GLN A 221 16.21 -21.13 12.82
C GLN A 221 15.24 -20.06 12.30
N GLU A 222 13.93 -20.27 12.44
CA GLU A 222 12.93 -19.26 12.07
C GLU A 222 12.99 -18.06 13.01
N LEU A 223 13.32 -18.28 14.28
CA LEU A 223 13.50 -17.22 15.28
C LEU A 223 14.83 -16.48 15.12
N LEU A 224 15.87 -17.16 14.62
CA LEU A 224 17.22 -16.59 14.47
C LEU A 224 17.24 -15.31 13.62
N TYR A 225 16.43 -15.25 12.56
CA TYR A 225 16.38 -14.09 11.66
C TYR A 225 15.31 -13.07 12.07
N ARG A 226 14.55 -13.36 13.12
CA ARG A 226 13.37 -12.58 13.53
C ARG A 226 13.53 -11.95 14.92
N ILE A 227 14.46 -12.43 15.75
CA ILE A 227 14.70 -11.87 17.08
C ILE A 227 16.03 -11.15 17.08
N THR A 228 16.03 -9.91 17.57
CA THR A 228 17.26 -9.13 17.78
C THR A 228 18.11 -9.82 18.86
N ASP A 229 19.39 -10.05 18.57
CA ASP A 229 20.34 -10.71 19.50
C ASP A 229 19.89 -12.09 20.03
N PHE A 230 19.28 -12.91 19.17
CA PHE A 230 18.79 -14.23 19.54
C PHE A 230 19.85 -15.10 20.25
N ARG A 231 19.53 -15.57 21.46
CA ARG A 231 20.35 -16.54 22.20
C ARG A 231 19.66 -17.88 22.24
N PHE A 232 20.43 -18.93 22.02
CA PHE A 232 19.92 -20.31 22.05
C PHE A 232 19.32 -20.70 23.41
N LYS A 233 19.79 -20.09 24.49
CA LYS A 233 19.23 -20.28 25.83
C LYS A 233 17.78 -19.81 25.92
N ASP A 234 17.44 -18.68 25.30
CA ASP A 234 16.09 -18.12 25.33
C ASP A 234 15.09 -19.09 24.67
N TRP A 235 15.52 -19.77 23.61
CA TRP A 235 14.73 -20.84 23.00
C TRP A 235 14.51 -22.05 23.93
N GLN A 236 15.53 -22.49 24.65
CA GLN A 236 15.38 -23.57 25.62
C GLN A 236 14.42 -23.18 26.75
N ASP A 237 14.54 -21.95 27.25
CA ASP A 237 13.66 -21.42 28.29
C ASP A 237 12.21 -21.37 27.78
N MET A 238 11.98 -20.95 26.54
CA MET A 238 10.65 -20.97 25.90
C MET A 238 10.08 -22.39 25.74
N GLN A 239 10.90 -23.39 25.41
CA GLN A 239 10.43 -24.78 25.30
C GLN A 239 9.98 -25.36 26.65
N LEU A 240 10.48 -24.81 27.75
CA LEU A 240 10.12 -25.19 29.11
C LEU A 240 8.98 -24.35 29.67
N ASP A 241 8.61 -23.27 28.98
CA ASP A 241 7.52 -22.39 29.38
C ASP A 241 6.18 -23.12 29.24
N SER A 242 5.34 -22.98 30.25
CA SER A 242 4.04 -23.64 30.26
C SER A 242 3.08 -23.09 29.21
N ASP A 243 3.27 -21.85 28.74
CA ASP A 243 2.39 -21.17 27.78
C ASP A 243 2.75 -21.46 26.33
N VAL A 244 3.94 -22.04 26.10
CA VAL A 244 4.37 -22.55 24.80
C VAL A 244 4.01 -24.02 24.69
N ILE A 245 3.23 -24.36 23.66
CA ILE A 245 2.80 -25.72 23.39
C ILE A 245 3.53 -26.25 22.17
N MET A 246 4.21 -27.37 22.36
CA MET A 246 4.78 -28.17 21.29
C MET A 246 3.79 -29.27 20.89
N GLY A 247 3.52 -29.41 19.59
CA GLY A 247 2.66 -30.47 19.10
C GLY A 247 2.66 -30.61 17.60
N ARG A 248 1.82 -31.52 17.09
CA ARG A 248 1.52 -31.62 15.67
C ARG A 248 0.39 -30.64 15.35
N LEU A 249 0.77 -29.53 14.73
CA LEU A 249 -0.13 -28.41 14.43
C LEU A 249 -0.64 -28.54 12.98
N LEU A 250 -0.75 -27.41 12.25
CA LEU A 250 -1.20 -27.39 10.86
C LEU A 250 -0.42 -28.37 9.99
N HIS A 251 -1.14 -29.05 9.09
CA HIS A 251 -0.59 -30.05 8.16
C HIS A 251 0.16 -31.20 8.85
N ASN A 252 -0.17 -31.52 10.10
CA ASN A 252 0.42 -32.61 10.88
C ASN A 252 1.94 -32.46 11.10
N ARG A 253 2.45 -31.22 11.02
CA ARG A 253 3.86 -30.90 11.24
C ARG A 253 4.11 -30.56 12.70
N MET A 254 5.26 -30.99 13.22
CA MET A 254 5.72 -30.57 14.54
C MET A 254 6.00 -29.07 14.53
N GLY A 255 5.46 -28.37 15.52
CA GLY A 255 5.69 -26.96 15.72
C GLY A 255 5.37 -26.53 17.14
N TYR A 256 5.63 -25.25 17.39
CA TYR A 256 5.44 -24.57 18.64
C TYR A 256 4.45 -23.43 18.41
N THR A 257 3.56 -23.22 19.35
CA THR A 257 2.57 -22.12 19.35
C THR A 257 2.27 -21.74 20.79
N THR A 258 1.61 -20.61 21.05
CA THR A 258 1.16 -20.28 22.41
C THR A 258 -0.24 -20.86 22.66
N LYS A 259 -0.58 -21.09 23.93
CA LYS A 259 -1.92 -21.52 24.36
C LYS A 259 -3.04 -20.67 23.75
N ASP A 260 -2.85 -19.36 23.72
CA ASP A 260 -3.85 -18.40 23.27
C ASP A 260 -4.14 -18.52 21.76
N THR A 261 -3.18 -18.98 20.97
CA THR A 261 -3.34 -19.23 19.52
C THR A 261 -3.99 -20.57 19.17
N ILE A 262 -4.11 -21.50 20.12
CA ILE A 262 -4.68 -22.84 19.85
C ILE A 262 -6.11 -22.78 19.31
N PRO A 263 -7.05 -22.00 19.87
CA PRO A 263 -8.42 -21.94 19.37
C PRO A 263 -8.49 -21.55 17.89
N MET A 264 -7.65 -20.60 17.47
CA MET A 264 -7.56 -20.17 16.08
C MET A 264 -7.00 -21.28 15.18
N LEU A 265 -5.93 -21.97 15.61
CA LEU A 265 -5.38 -23.12 14.89
C LEU A 265 -6.37 -24.28 14.73
N LEU A 266 -7.22 -24.51 15.73
CA LEU A 266 -8.30 -25.50 15.66
C LEU A 266 -9.41 -25.04 14.70
N GLY A 267 -9.75 -23.75 14.68
CA GLY A 267 -10.71 -23.18 13.73
C GLY A 267 -10.24 -23.21 12.28
N LEU A 268 -8.93 -23.18 12.04
CA LEU A 268 -8.34 -23.34 10.70
C LEU A 268 -8.31 -24.79 10.21
N LYS A 269 -8.53 -25.78 11.09
CA LYS A 269 -8.65 -27.16 10.62
C LYS A 269 -9.97 -27.26 9.84
N PRO A 270 -9.94 -27.76 8.59
CA PRO A 270 -11.18 -28.10 7.91
C PRO A 270 -11.95 -29.08 8.78
N GLU A 271 -13.29 -29.01 8.73
CA GLU A 271 -14.09 -30.04 9.40
C GLU A 271 -13.62 -31.41 8.90
N PRO A 272 -13.34 -32.34 9.83
CA PRO A 272 -12.89 -33.67 9.43
C PRO A 272 -13.96 -34.27 8.53
N TRP A 273 -13.57 -34.75 7.37
CA TRP A 273 -14.47 -35.55 6.56
C TRP A 273 -14.77 -36.84 7.35
N VAL A 274 -16.01 -36.98 7.80
CA VAL A 274 -16.48 -38.16 8.51
C VAL A 274 -17.20 -39.04 7.49
N GLY A 275 -16.56 -40.12 7.08
CA GLY A 275 -17.17 -41.15 6.25
C GLY A 275 -18.07 -42.10 7.08
N PRO A 276 -18.78 -43.02 6.40
CA PRO A 276 -19.68 -43.97 7.05
C PRO A 276 -19.00 -44.85 8.12
N MET A 277 -17.71 -45.15 7.94
CA MET A 277 -16.92 -45.95 8.87
C MET A 277 -16.47 -45.13 10.09
N GLU A 278 -16.07 -43.86 9.90
CA GLU A 278 -15.71 -42.99 11.02
C GLU A 278 -16.92 -42.71 11.93
N GLU A 279 -18.12 -42.55 11.37
CA GLU A 279 -19.34 -42.42 12.19
C GLU A 279 -19.61 -43.66 13.05
N GLU A 280 -19.38 -44.85 12.51
CA GLU A 280 -19.59 -46.09 13.25
C GLU A 280 -18.54 -46.29 14.35
N LEU A 281 -17.30 -45.85 14.11
CA LEU A 281 -16.24 -45.83 15.13
C LEU A 281 -16.52 -44.81 16.23
N LEU A 282 -16.96 -43.60 15.88
CA LEU A 282 -17.32 -42.55 16.83
C LEU A 282 -18.44 -43.00 17.78
N LYS A 283 -19.42 -43.77 17.29
CA LYS A 283 -20.50 -44.37 18.12
C LYS A 283 -20.00 -45.38 19.14
N ARG A 284 -18.81 -45.96 18.94
CA ARG A 284 -18.21 -46.96 19.83
C ARG A 284 -17.28 -46.35 20.88
N ILE A 285 -16.98 -45.06 20.79
CA ILE A 285 -16.13 -44.36 21.75
C ILE A 285 -17.00 -43.95 22.96
N PRO A 286 -16.65 -44.35 24.19
CA PRO A 286 -17.35 -43.94 25.40
C PRO A 286 -17.29 -42.42 25.61
N ILE A 287 -18.39 -41.83 26.09
CA ILE A 287 -18.44 -40.41 26.42
C ILE A 287 -17.43 -40.11 27.53
N GLY A 288 -16.45 -39.24 27.25
CA GLY A 288 -15.44 -38.80 28.20
C GLY A 288 -14.05 -39.45 28.08
N GLU A 289 -13.87 -40.42 27.17
CA GLU A 289 -12.53 -40.93 26.83
C GLU A 289 -11.93 -40.14 25.66
N ASN A 290 -10.84 -39.42 25.93
CA ASN A 290 -10.01 -38.85 24.87
C ASN A 290 -9.25 -39.97 24.17
N VAL A 291 -9.66 -40.28 22.94
CA VAL A 291 -8.86 -41.13 22.06
C VAL A 291 -7.68 -40.28 21.56
N THR A 292 -6.48 -40.66 21.98
CA THR A 292 -5.21 -40.01 21.63
C THR A 292 -4.59 -40.63 20.39
#